data_AF-A0A0Q9F869-F1
#
_entry.id   AF-A0A0Q9F869-F1
#
_cell.length_a   1.000
_cell.length_b   1.000
_cell.length_c   1.000
_cell.angle_alpha   90.00
_cell.angle_beta   90.00
_cell.angle_gamma   90.00
#
_symmetry.space_group_name_H-M   'P 1'
#
loop_
_entity.id
_entity.type
_entity.pdbx_description
1 polymer ?
#
loop_
_entity_poly.entity_id
_entity_poly.type
_entity_poly.pdbx_seq_one_letter_code
_entity_poly.pdbx_strand_id
1 'polypeptide(L)'
;MTELMTTPKTFLSRFAAMLLLALTVMHLVLALDLIFGLFQNSAELDALRAVAAGVKGLWLGLCAVGGAAVVALYRRPWLGFLLSVVFCACLYVASHQLWGEVKGGFWLAVAASLIAAAGASTSSSPSSRTLS
;
A
#
# COMPACT_ATOMS: atom_id res chain seq x y z
N MET A 1 25.05 24.15 14.49
CA MET A 1 23.80 23.38 14.63
C MET A 1 22.81 23.92 13.62
N THR A 2 22.74 23.31 12.44
CA THR A 2 21.82 23.72 11.38
C THR A 2 20.47 23.06 11.62
N GLU A 3 19.40 23.86 11.70
CA GLU A 3 18.06 23.32 11.94
C GLU A 3 17.68 22.33 10.84
N LEU A 4 17.25 21.15 11.28
CA LEU A 4 16.77 20.09 10.41
C LEU A 4 15.35 20.45 9.94
N MET A 5 15.23 21.44 9.06
CA MET A 5 13.96 21.83 8.42
C MET A 5 13.41 20.66 7.60
N THR A 6 12.66 19.80 8.27
CA THR A 6 11.83 18.73 7.70
C THR A 6 10.67 19.37 6.97
N THR A 7 10.94 19.86 5.75
CA THR A 7 9.92 20.48 4.91
C THR A 7 8.68 19.58 4.83
N PRO A 8 7.46 20.11 5.04
CA PRO A 8 6.23 19.29 5.11
C PRO A 8 6.00 18.48 3.83
N LYS A 9 6.57 18.94 2.71
CA LYS A 9 6.68 18.27 1.40
C LYS A 9 7.21 16.82 1.49
N THR A 10 8.12 16.52 2.41
CA THR A 10 8.64 15.15 2.60
C THR A 10 7.89 14.35 3.66
N PHE A 11 7.14 14.99 4.56
CA PHE A 11 6.42 14.32 5.63
C PHE A 11 5.25 13.49 5.09
N LEU A 12 4.39 14.05 4.23
CA LEU A 12 3.21 13.34 3.71
C LEU A 12 3.58 12.09 2.90
N SER A 13 4.54 12.18 1.97
CA SER A 13 4.96 11.01 1.18
C SER A 13 5.57 9.91 2.06
N ARG A 14 6.35 10.28 3.08
CA ARG A 14 6.92 9.32 4.05
C ARG A 14 5.83 8.71 4.94
N PHE A 15 4.84 9.48 5.37
CA PHE A 15 3.73 8.98 6.18
C PHE A 15 2.85 8.02 5.37
N ALA A 16 2.52 8.35 4.12
CA ALA A 16 1.84 7.45 3.18
C ALA A 16 2.64 6.16 2.94
N ALA A 17 3.97 6.27 2.77
CA ALA A 17 4.85 5.11 2.61
C ALA A 17 4.87 4.21 3.87
N MET A 18 4.85 4.78 5.07
CA MET A 18 4.78 4.02 6.33
C MET A 18 3.41 3.33 6.50
N LEU A 19 2.31 3.99 6.13
CA LEU A 19 0.98 3.36 6.14
C LEU A 19 0.87 2.21 5.13
N LEU A 20 1.34 2.42 3.89
CA LEU A 20 1.37 1.36 2.88
C LEU A 20 2.34 0.23 3.25
N LEU A 21 3.45 0.52 3.93
CA LEU A 21 4.35 -0.50 4.45
C LEU A 21 3.67 -1.34 5.53
N ALA A 22 3.01 -0.72 6.51
CA ALA A 22 2.28 -1.44 7.55
C ALA A 22 1.18 -2.33 6.97
N LEU A 23 0.41 -1.79 6.01
CA LEU A 23 -0.58 -2.57 5.27
C LEU A 23 0.07 -3.72 4.49
N THR A 24 1.11 -3.46 3.70
CA THR A 24 1.81 -4.49 2.90
C THR A 24 2.38 -5.59 3.79
N VAL A 25 2.96 -5.27 4.95
CA VAL A 25 3.48 -6.26 5.91
C VAL A 25 2.34 -7.09 6.50
N MET A 26 1.23 -6.47 6.92
CA MET A 26 0.05 -7.21 7.39
C MET A 26 -0.49 -8.17 6.31
N HIS A 27 -0.50 -7.72 5.05
CA HIS A 27 -0.98 -8.53 3.94
C HIS A 27 0.01 -9.65 3.56
N LEU A 28 1.31 -9.41 3.70
CA LEU A 28 2.36 -10.41 3.51
C LEU A 28 2.28 -11.51 4.58
N VAL A 29 1.99 -11.15 5.84
CA VAL A 29 1.76 -12.14 6.91
C VAL A 29 0.56 -13.03 6.58
N LEU A 30 -0.55 -12.48 6.07
CA LEU A 30 -1.69 -13.29 5.63
C LEU A 30 -1.33 -14.15 4.40
N ALA A 31 -0.62 -13.61 3.42
CA ALA A 31 -0.19 -14.37 2.24
C ALA A 31 0.74 -15.55 2.62
N LEU A 32 1.65 -15.34 3.57
CA LEU A 32 2.49 -16.40 4.12
C LEU A 32 1.66 -17.45 4.89
N ASP A 33 0.66 -17.04 5.66
CA ASP A 33 -0.24 -17.99 6.32
C ASP A 33 -1.04 -18.85 5.34
N LEU A 34 -1.57 -18.25 4.27
CA LEU A 34 -2.31 -18.95 3.21
C LEU A 34 -1.47 -20.00 2.46
N ILE A 35 -0.14 -19.91 2.54
CA ILE A 35 0.82 -20.80 1.88
C ILE A 35 1.39 -21.83 2.86
N PHE A 36 1.82 -21.40 4.05
CA PHE A 36 2.58 -22.21 5.01
C PHE A 36 1.78 -22.69 6.22
N GLY A 37 0.58 -22.15 6.48
CA GLY A 37 -0.28 -22.58 7.59
C GLY A 37 0.25 -22.20 8.97
N LEU A 38 0.76 -20.98 9.13
CA LEU A 38 1.50 -20.53 10.32
C LEU A 38 0.62 -20.36 11.57
N PHE A 39 -0.64 -19.93 11.40
CA PHE A 39 -1.61 -19.73 12.48
C PHE A 39 -2.58 -20.91 12.57
N GLN A 40 -2.52 -21.68 13.65
CA GLN A 40 -3.51 -22.75 13.86
C GLN A 40 -4.80 -22.20 14.51
N ASN A 41 -5.92 -22.87 14.22
CA ASN A 41 -7.19 -22.82 14.96
C ASN A 41 -8.19 -21.67 14.65
N SER A 42 -8.60 -21.53 13.38
CA SER A 42 -9.98 -21.11 13.09
C SER A 42 -10.51 -21.75 11.81
N ALA A 43 -11.79 -22.16 11.83
CA ALA A 43 -12.45 -22.74 10.64
C ALA A 43 -12.53 -21.73 9.47
N GLU A 44 -12.52 -20.43 9.78
CA GLU A 44 -12.40 -19.36 8.79
C GLU A 44 -11.03 -19.42 8.08
N LEU A 45 -9.91 -19.51 8.81
CA LEU A 45 -8.57 -19.59 8.21
C LEU A 45 -8.38 -20.83 7.32
N ASP A 46 -8.92 -21.99 7.72
CA ASP A 46 -8.83 -23.20 6.89
C ASP A 46 -9.68 -23.11 5.61
N ALA A 47 -10.85 -22.47 5.67
CA ALA A 47 -11.62 -22.14 4.47
C ALA A 47 -10.86 -21.19 3.53
N LEU A 48 -10.16 -20.18 4.08
CA LEU A 48 -9.34 -19.26 3.28
C LEU A 48 -8.12 -19.97 2.67
N ARG A 49 -7.53 -20.96 3.34
CA ARG A 49 -6.43 -21.78 2.80
C ARG A 49 -6.86 -22.69 1.66
N ALA A 50 -8.13 -23.12 1.62
CA ALA A 50 -8.70 -23.91 0.53
C ALA A 50 -8.94 -23.12 -0.76
N VAL A 51 -8.79 -21.79 -0.74
CA VAL A 51 -8.98 -20.93 -1.91
C VAL A 51 -7.96 -21.23 -3.02
N ALA A 52 -8.42 -21.15 -4.28
CA ALA A 52 -7.65 -21.45 -5.48
C ALA A 52 -6.29 -20.74 -5.56
N ALA A 53 -5.30 -21.44 -6.10
CA ALA A 53 -3.90 -20.97 -6.21
C ALA A 53 -3.77 -19.61 -6.93
N GLY A 54 -4.66 -19.28 -7.86
CA GLY A 54 -4.69 -17.98 -8.53
C GLY A 54 -4.92 -16.80 -7.57
N VAL A 55 -5.74 -16.97 -6.52
CA VAL A 55 -5.97 -15.94 -5.50
C VAL A 55 -4.74 -15.81 -4.59
N LYS A 56 -4.07 -16.92 -4.25
CA LYS A 56 -2.79 -16.89 -3.52
C LYS A 56 -1.70 -16.16 -4.32
N GLY A 57 -1.65 -16.38 -5.63
CA GLY A 57 -0.79 -15.64 -6.56
C GLY A 57 -1.13 -14.15 -6.62
N LEU A 58 -2.42 -13.79 -6.65
CA LEU A 58 -2.88 -12.40 -6.57
C LEU A 58 -2.41 -11.71 -5.27
N TRP A 59 -2.44 -12.41 -4.14
CA TRP A 59 -1.95 -11.90 -2.85
C TRP A 59 -0.44 -11.67 -2.82
N LEU A 60 0.36 -12.57 -3.39
CA LEU A 60 1.80 -12.36 -3.55
C LEU A 60 2.10 -11.18 -4.49
N GLY A 61 1.37 -11.08 -5.60
CA GLY A 61 1.45 -9.94 -6.53
C GLY A 61 1.08 -8.61 -5.87
N LEU A 62 0.02 -8.58 -5.07
CA LEU A 62 -0.39 -7.44 -4.26
C LEU A 62 0.75 -6.99 -3.32
N CYS A 63 1.39 -7.93 -2.63
CA CYS A 63 2.51 -7.62 -1.73
C CYS A 63 3.72 -7.05 -2.48
N ALA A 64 4.02 -7.58 -3.67
CA ALA A 64 5.09 -7.05 -4.54
C ALA A 64 4.78 -5.63 -5.02
N VAL A 65 3.54 -5.35 -5.44
CA VAL A 65 3.08 -4.00 -5.83
C VAL A 65 3.13 -3.05 -4.64
N GLY A 66 2.70 -3.48 -3.45
CA GLY A 66 2.77 -2.68 -2.22
C GLY A 66 4.20 -2.30 -1.84
N GLY A 67 5.12 -3.27 -1.86
CA GLY A 67 6.56 -3.01 -1.65
C GLY A 67 7.16 -2.07 -2.70
N ALA A 68 6.80 -2.24 -3.98
CA ALA A 68 7.20 -1.32 -5.04
C ALA A 68 6.64 0.09 -4.84
N ALA A 69 5.38 0.23 -4.41
CA ALA A 69 4.75 1.51 -4.10
C ALA A 69 5.48 2.23 -2.96
N VAL A 70 5.82 1.53 -1.88
CA VAL A 70 6.60 2.08 -0.75
C VAL A 70 7.95 2.59 -1.23
N VAL A 71 8.75 1.78 -1.94
CA VAL A 71 10.06 2.19 -2.47
C VAL A 71 9.94 3.37 -3.44
N ALA A 72 8.89 3.37 -4.28
CA ALA A 72 8.61 4.46 -5.20
C ALA A 72 8.22 5.76 -4.49
N LEU A 73 7.45 5.74 -3.39
CA LEU A 73 7.11 6.95 -2.62
C LEU A 73 8.32 7.66 -2.00
N TYR A 74 9.40 6.94 -1.70
CA TYR A 74 10.66 7.54 -1.25
C TYR A 74 11.51 8.14 -2.39
N ARG A 75 11.36 7.67 -3.64
CA ARG A 75 12.23 8.05 -4.77
C ARG A 75 11.55 8.93 -5.83
N ARG A 76 10.27 8.67 -6.13
CA ARG A 76 9.44 9.29 -7.16
C ARG A 76 7.97 9.28 -6.69
N PRO A 77 7.50 10.30 -5.93
CA PRO A 77 6.20 10.25 -5.25
C PRO A 77 5.02 10.03 -6.20
N TRP A 78 5.05 10.59 -7.42
CA TRP A 78 4.04 10.33 -8.45
C TRP A 78 3.97 8.86 -8.90
N LEU A 79 5.11 8.19 -9.05
CA LEU A 79 5.15 6.76 -9.38
C LEU A 79 4.62 5.93 -8.20
N GLY A 80 4.97 6.34 -6.97
CA GLY A 80 4.49 5.71 -5.74
C GLY A 80 2.98 5.82 -5.56
N PHE A 81 2.38 6.98 -5.89
CA PHE A 81 0.94 7.17 -5.92
C PHE A 81 0.25 6.28 -6.97
N LEU A 82 0.76 6.23 -8.20
CA LEU A 82 0.19 5.34 -9.23
C LEU A 82 0.24 3.88 -8.80
N LEU A 83 1.35 3.43 -8.20
CA LEU A 83 1.47 2.08 -7.65
C LEU A 83 0.57 1.84 -6.43
N SER A 84 0.28 2.86 -5.60
CA SER A 84 -0.66 2.72 -4.48
C SER A 84 -2.11 2.61 -4.96
N VAL A 85 -2.47 3.25 -6.08
CA VAL A 85 -3.78 3.05 -6.74
C VAL A 85 -3.90 1.62 -7.29
N VAL A 86 -2.85 1.09 -7.94
CA VAL A 86 -2.82 -0.31 -8.38
C VAL A 86 -2.91 -1.27 -7.18
N PHE A 87 -2.20 -0.99 -6.09
CA PHE A 87 -2.31 -1.74 -4.84
C PHE A 87 -3.76 -1.75 -4.31
N CYS A 88 -4.45 -0.62 -4.29
CA CYS A 88 -5.86 -0.56 -3.88
C CYS A 88 -6.78 -1.38 -4.79
N ALA A 89 -6.59 -1.32 -6.11
CA ALA A 89 -7.37 -2.11 -7.06
C ALA A 89 -7.15 -3.63 -6.88
N CYS A 90 -5.88 -4.05 -6.74
CA CYS A 90 -5.55 -5.45 -6.44
C CYS A 90 -6.11 -5.89 -5.08
N LEU A 91 -6.07 -5.03 -4.06
CA LEU A 91 -6.61 -5.30 -2.73
C LEU A 91 -8.13 -5.44 -2.73
N TYR A 92 -8.84 -4.62 -3.53
CA TYR A 92 -10.29 -4.75 -3.71
C TYR A 92 -10.66 -6.12 -4.28
N VAL A 93 -10.02 -6.53 -5.39
CA VAL A 93 -10.26 -7.83 -6.03
C VAL A 93 -9.87 -8.97 -5.08
N ALA A 94 -8.73 -8.87 -4.40
CA ALA A 94 -8.27 -9.86 -3.44
C ALA A 94 -9.23 -10.03 -2.26
N SER A 95 -9.76 -8.92 -1.71
CA SER A 95 -10.72 -8.95 -0.60
C SER A 95 -12.05 -9.57 -1.02
N HIS A 96 -12.56 -9.21 -2.20
CA HIS A 96 -13.81 -9.76 -2.73
C HIS A 96 -13.69 -11.26 -3.07
N GLN A 97 -12.52 -11.73 -3.51
CA GLN A 97 -12.27 -13.16 -3.76
C GLN A 97 -12.11 -13.97 -2.46
N LEU A 98 -11.63 -13.36 -1.37
CA LEU A 98 -11.35 -14.07 -0.12
C LEU A 98 -12.52 -14.03 0.88
N TRP A 99 -13.21 -12.89 1.00
CA TRP A 99 -14.28 -12.66 1.99
C TRP A 99 -15.64 -12.29 1.38
N GLY A 100 -15.73 -12.08 0.06
CA GLY A 100 -16.95 -11.58 -0.59
C GLY A 100 -17.27 -10.11 -0.31
N GLU A 101 -16.47 -9.43 0.50
CA GLU A 101 -16.72 -8.06 0.97
C GLU A 101 -15.44 -7.23 1.09
N VAL A 102 -15.60 -5.92 1.30
CA VAL A 102 -14.51 -4.94 1.43
C VAL A 102 -14.29 -4.60 2.90
N LYS A 103 -13.29 -5.23 3.53
CA LYS A 103 -12.93 -5.00 4.94
C LYS A 103 -12.15 -3.69 5.14
N GLY A 104 -12.10 -3.21 6.39
CA GLY A 104 -11.53 -1.89 6.76
C GLY A 104 -10.09 -1.61 6.29
N GLY A 105 -9.27 -2.65 6.08
CA GLY A 105 -7.91 -2.52 5.53
C GLY A 105 -7.88 -1.88 4.13
N PHE A 106 -8.92 -2.05 3.32
CA PHE A 106 -9.04 -1.38 2.02
C PHE A 106 -9.21 0.14 2.19
N TRP A 107 -10.07 0.59 3.11
CA TRP A 107 -10.29 2.02 3.36
C TRP A 107 -9.03 2.71 3.88
N LEU A 108 -8.20 2.00 4.67
CA LEU A 108 -6.87 2.48 5.06
C LEU A 108 -5.91 2.61 3.85
N ALA A 109 -5.95 1.69 2.89
CA ALA A 109 -5.16 1.78 1.66
C ALA A 109 -5.60 2.95 0.77
N VAL A 110 -6.91 3.21 0.68
CA VAL A 110 -7.47 4.39 -0.01
C VAL A 110 -7.02 5.68 0.67
N ALA A 111 -7.11 5.76 2.01
CA ALA A 111 -6.64 6.92 2.76
C ALA A 111 -5.13 7.16 2.57
N ALA A 112 -4.31 6.11 2.61
CA ALA A 112 -2.88 6.20 2.35
C ALA A 112 -2.58 6.67 0.91
N SER A 113 -3.38 6.25 -0.08
CA SER A 113 -3.27 6.71 -1.47
C SER A 113 -3.66 8.18 -1.66
N LEU A 114 -4.65 8.68 -0.91
CA LEU A 114 -4.99 10.11 -0.90
C LEU A 114 -3.86 10.96 -0.28
N ILE A 115 -3.22 10.48 0.79
CA ILE A 115 -2.06 11.15 1.39
C ILE A 115 -0.86 11.10 0.43
N ALA A 116 -0.65 9.99 -0.28
CA ALA A 116 0.35 9.89 -1.34
C ALA A 116 0.09 10.89 -2.48
N ALA A 117 -1.15 11.04 -2.92
CA ALA A 117 -1.54 12.04 -3.93
C ALA A 117 -1.25 13.47 -3.46
N ALA A 118 -1.55 13.81 -2.20
CA ALA A 118 -1.24 15.11 -1.60
C ALA A 118 0.28 15.37 -1.47
N GLY A 119 1.07 14.32 -1.19
CA GLY A 119 2.54 14.40 -1.22
C GLY A 119 3.11 14.55 -2.65
N ALA A 120 2.47 13.94 -3.64
CA ALA A 120 2.85 14.03 -5.04
C ALA A 120 2.49 15.40 -5.67
N SER A 121 1.32 15.96 -5.34
CA SER A 121 0.90 17.27 -5.87
C SER A 121 1.72 18.42 -5.29
N THR A 122 2.11 18.36 -4.01
CA THR A 122 2.98 19.35 -3.36
C THR A 122 4.45 19.27 -3.77
N SER A 123 4.87 18.20 -4.45
CA SER A 123 6.21 18.10 -5.06
C SER A 123 6.24 18.57 -6.53
N SER A 124 5.08 18.76 -7.18
CA SER A 124 4.97 19.28 -8.55
C SER A 124 4.78 20.81 -8.67
N SER A 125 4.72 21.57 -7.57
CA SER A 125 4.59 23.04 -7.63
C SER A 125 5.81 23.71 -8.29
N PRO A 126 5.68 24.34 -9.47
CA PRO A 126 6.79 25.07 -10.08
C PRO A 126 7.09 26.35 -9.30
N SER A 127 8.35 26.79 -9.34
CA SER A 127 8.73 28.12 -8.85
C SER A 127 8.25 29.18 -9.85
N SER A 128 7.01 29.65 -9.72
CA SER A 128 6.50 30.83 -10.45
C SER A 128 7.04 32.14 -9.84
N ARG A 129 8.37 32.27 -9.88
CA ARG A 129 9.25 33.41 -9.53
C ARG A 129 10.69 32.91 -9.81
N THR A 130 11.59 33.55 -10.56
CA THR A 130 11.66 34.85 -11.30
C THR A 130 12.61 34.65 -12.53
N LEU A 131 12.84 35.56 -13.49
CA LEU A 131 12.46 36.97 -13.70
C LEU A 131 12.58 37.33 -15.20
N SER A 132 11.55 37.93 -15.82
CA SER A 132 11.64 38.90 -16.93
C SER A 132 10.26 39.51 -17.22
#